data_AF-A0A9X3XR24-F1
#
_entry.id   AF-A0A9X3XR24-F1
#
_cell.length_a   1.000
_cell.length_b   1.000
_cell.length_c   1.000
_cell.angle_alpha   90.00
_cell.angle_beta   90.00
_cell.angle_gamma   90.00
#
_symmetry.space_group_name_H-M   'P 1'
#
loop_
_entity.id
_entity.type
_entity.pdbx_description
1 polymer ?
#
loop_
_entity_poly.entity_id
_entity_poly.type
_entity_poly.pdbx_seq_one_letter_code
_entity_poly.pdbx_strand_id
1 'polypeptide(L)'
;ENTQQKQIIGELKPKADYTDIILKNKGLVTITQIAKDYGLSGQALNDKLHELKVQYKIGEQWLLYSKYHAKGYTHSETIPITRKNGMKDVNMITKWTQKGRLFIYELLKKNNILPLIESEEF
;
A
#
# COMPACT_ATOMS: atom_id res chain seq x y z
N GLU A 1 24.36 28.22 -32.41
CA GLU A 1 24.72 27.57 -31.13
C GLU A 1 24.37 28.54 -30.01
N ASN A 2 23.60 28.25 -28.97
CA ASN A 2 23.10 26.99 -28.44
C ASN A 2 21.73 27.28 -27.77
N THR A 3 20.64 26.88 -28.43
CA THR A 3 19.24 26.96 -27.98
C THR A 3 18.92 25.88 -26.94
N GLN A 4 19.74 25.80 -25.89
CA GLN A 4 19.57 24.84 -24.80
C GLN A 4 20.14 25.46 -23.53
N GLN A 5 19.26 25.74 -22.57
CA GLN A 5 19.51 25.92 -21.12
C GLN A 5 18.65 27.05 -20.55
N LYS A 6 17.35 26.80 -20.54
CA LYS A 6 16.44 27.13 -19.45
C LYS A 6 15.15 26.38 -19.78
N GLN A 7 15.29 25.05 -19.87
CA GLN A 7 14.14 24.19 -19.62
C GLN A 7 13.58 24.65 -18.29
N ILE A 8 12.30 24.98 -18.31
CA ILE A 8 11.45 25.17 -17.17
C ILE A 8 11.56 23.87 -16.36
N ILE A 9 12.56 23.80 -15.48
CA ILE A 9 12.67 22.75 -14.47
C ILE A 9 11.47 22.99 -13.58
N GLY A 10 10.60 21.98 -13.58
CA GLY A 10 9.22 22.05 -13.14
C GLY A 10 9.03 22.95 -11.94
N GLU A 11 8.28 24.03 -12.16
CA GLU A 11 7.60 24.72 -11.08
C GLU A 11 6.96 23.65 -10.22
N LEU A 12 7.48 23.56 -8.99
CA LEU A 12 7.06 22.71 -7.90
C LEU A 12 5.56 22.49 -7.99
N LYS A 13 5.17 21.34 -8.59
CA LYS A 13 3.82 20.83 -8.40
C LYS A 13 3.64 20.81 -6.89
N PRO A 14 2.53 21.35 -6.35
CA PRO A 14 2.34 21.37 -4.91
C PRO A 14 2.57 19.95 -4.42
N LYS A 15 3.42 19.80 -3.39
CA LYS A 15 3.55 18.54 -2.63
C LYS A 15 2.12 18.16 -2.27
N ALA A 16 1.51 17.31 -3.09
CA ALA A 16 0.14 16.91 -2.86
C ALA A 16 0.21 16.09 -1.59
N ASP A 17 -0.54 16.49 -0.56
CA ASP A 17 -0.65 15.68 0.64
C ASP A 17 -1.06 14.28 0.18
N TYR A 18 -0.23 13.28 0.47
CA TYR A 18 -0.44 11.90 -0.01
C TYR A 18 -1.83 11.40 0.37
N THR A 19 -2.38 11.91 1.49
CA THR A 19 -3.76 11.73 1.92
C THR A 19 -4.79 12.20 0.89
N ASP A 20 -4.59 13.34 0.23
CA ASP A 20 -5.51 13.86 -0.80
C ASP A 20 -5.49 13.00 -2.06
N ILE A 21 -4.36 12.37 -2.38
CA ILE A 21 -4.26 11.41 -3.49
C ILE A 21 -4.99 10.11 -3.12
N ILE A 22 -4.80 9.61 -1.90
CA ILE A 22 -5.49 8.42 -1.37
C ILE A 22 -7.01 8.61 -1.43
N LEU A 23 -7.50 9.74 -0.91
CA LEU A 23 -8.94 10.00 -0.74
C LEU A 23 -9.70 10.09 -2.07
N LYS A 24 -9.02 10.31 -3.20
CA LYS A 24 -9.64 10.33 -4.54
C LYS A 24 -10.06 8.95 -5.03
N ASN A 25 -9.42 7.87 -4.58
CA ASN A 25 -9.74 6.51 -5.02
C ASN A 25 -10.70 5.86 -4.01
N LYS A 26 -11.87 5.39 -4.44
CA LYS A 26 -12.86 4.73 -3.54
C LYS A 26 -12.72 3.21 -3.47
N GLY A 27 -11.82 2.62 -4.26
CA GLY A 27 -11.67 1.17 -4.38
C GLY A 27 -10.85 0.52 -3.26
N LEU A 28 -10.93 -0.81 -3.20
CA LEU A 28 -10.02 -1.64 -2.41
C LEU A 28 -8.65 -1.69 -3.10
N VAL A 29 -7.58 -1.66 -2.31
CA VAL A 29 -6.21 -1.70 -2.80
C VAL A 29 -5.46 -2.90 -2.24
N THR A 30 -4.59 -3.49 -3.04
CA THR A 30 -3.71 -4.57 -2.59
C THR A 30 -2.57 -4.00 -1.74
N ILE A 31 -1.99 -4.84 -0.88
CA ILE A 31 -0.80 -4.44 -0.11
C ILE A 31 0.36 -4.05 -1.04
N THR A 32 0.49 -4.70 -2.20
CA THR A 32 1.53 -4.40 -3.20
C THR A 32 1.37 -2.99 -3.78
N GLN A 33 0.14 -2.55 -4.05
CA GLN A 33 -0.10 -1.18 -4.52
C GLN A 33 0.34 -0.16 -3.47
N ILE A 34 0.01 -0.39 -2.19
CA ILE A 34 0.45 0.49 -1.09
C ILE A 34 1.97 0.46 -0.97
N ALA A 35 2.60 -0.72 -1.00
CA ALA A 35 4.04 -0.87 -0.85
C ALA A 35 4.84 -0.09 -1.90
N LYS A 36 4.33 0.01 -3.14
CA LYS A 36 5.00 0.75 -4.21
C LYS A 36 5.09 2.25 -3.95
N ASP A 37 4.15 2.81 -3.18
CA ASP A 37 4.23 4.21 -2.76
C ASP A 37 5.44 4.48 -1.83
N TYR A 38 6.00 3.43 -1.22
CA TYR A 38 7.16 3.50 -0.30
C TYR A 38 8.43 2.89 -0.91
N GLY A 39 8.41 2.51 -2.20
CA GLY A 39 9.53 1.81 -2.83
C GLY A 39 9.73 0.36 -2.32
N LEU A 40 8.73 -0.21 -1.65
CA LEU A 40 8.79 -1.54 -1.05
C LEU A 40 8.16 -2.62 -1.95
N SER A 41 8.53 -3.88 -1.71
CA SER A 41 7.75 -5.02 -2.19
C SER A 41 6.54 -5.25 -1.28
N GLY A 42 5.50 -5.91 -1.81
CA GLY A 42 4.34 -6.28 -0.98
C GLY A 42 4.71 -7.19 0.18
N GLN A 43 5.71 -8.07 0.00
CA GLN A 43 6.26 -8.90 1.06
C GLN A 43 6.92 -8.05 2.15
N ALA A 44 7.82 -7.14 1.78
CA ALA A 44 8.51 -6.29 2.74
C ALA A 44 7.53 -5.44 3.58
N LEU A 45 6.48 -4.90 2.96
CA LEU A 45 5.45 -4.18 3.70
C LEU A 45 4.63 -5.11 4.60
N ASN A 46 4.28 -6.31 4.13
CA ASN A 46 3.58 -7.29 4.98
C ASN A 46 4.40 -7.67 6.22
N ASP A 47 5.70 -7.91 6.04
CA ASP A 47 6.63 -8.27 7.11
C ASP A 47 6.76 -7.11 8.10
N LYS A 48 6.83 -5.86 7.62
CA LYS A 48 6.86 -4.69 8.50
C LYS A 48 5.58 -4.55 9.32
N LEU A 49 4.41 -4.73 8.70
CA LEU A 49 3.14 -4.71 9.41
C LEU A 49 3.00 -5.88 10.41
N HIS A 50 3.63 -7.02 10.13
CA HIS A 50 3.70 -8.14 11.07
C HIS A 50 4.57 -7.83 12.29
N GLU A 51 5.76 -7.26 12.06
CA GLU A 51 6.67 -6.78 13.10
C GLU A 51 5.97 -5.77 14.03
N LEU A 52 5.23 -4.83 13.45
CA LEU A 52 4.43 -3.82 14.16
C LEU A 52 3.12 -4.37 14.76
N LYS A 53 2.92 -5.69 14.76
CA LYS A 53 1.76 -6.39 15.32
C LYS A 53 0.41 -5.89 14.78
N VAL A 54 0.35 -5.53 13.50
CA VAL A 54 -0.89 -5.14 12.79
C VAL A 54 -1.60 -6.35 12.21
N GLN A 55 -0.83 -7.23 11.58
CA GLN A 55 -1.35 -8.40 10.87
C GLN A 55 -0.49 -9.64 11.07
N TYR A 56 -1.03 -10.80 10.71
CA TYR A 56 -0.36 -12.09 10.76
C TYR A 56 -0.81 -12.95 9.58
N LYS A 57 -0.01 -13.97 9.24
CA LYS A 57 -0.29 -14.85 8.10
C LYS A 57 -1.00 -16.12 8.57
N ILE A 58 -2.12 -16.48 7.92
CA ILE A 58 -2.76 -17.81 8.00
C ILE A 58 -2.81 -18.37 6.57
N GLY A 59 -2.17 -19.52 6.36
CA GLY A 59 -2.00 -20.09 5.03
C GLY A 59 -1.30 -19.08 4.12
N GLU A 60 -1.98 -18.69 3.03
CA GLU A 60 -1.50 -17.66 2.10
C GLU A 60 -2.10 -16.27 2.30
N GLN A 61 -3.00 -16.11 3.28
CA GLN A 61 -3.71 -14.85 3.53
C GLN A 61 -3.13 -14.10 4.75
N TRP A 62 -3.05 -12.78 4.63
CA TRP A 62 -2.72 -11.89 5.74
C TRP A 62 -3.99 -11.38 6.42
N LEU A 63 -4.12 -11.54 7.74
CA LEU A 63 -5.27 -11.11 8.51
C LEU A 63 -4.86 -10.16 9.63
N LEU A 64 -5.75 -9.24 10.00
CA LEU A 64 -5.50 -8.30 11.07
C LEU A 64 -5.59 -8.96 12.44
N TYR A 65 -4.73 -8.57 13.38
CA TYR A 65 -4.90 -8.94 14.79
C TYR A 65 -6.22 -8.37 15.34
N SER A 66 -6.72 -8.99 16.41
CA SER A 66 -7.99 -8.63 17.07
C SER A 66 -8.13 -7.13 17.37
N LYS A 67 -7.03 -6.48 17.78
CA LYS A 67 -6.94 -5.02 18.03
C LYS A 67 -7.36 -4.16 16.83
N TYR A 68 -7.26 -4.67 15.60
CA TYR A 68 -7.48 -3.94 14.36
C TYR A 68 -8.62 -4.49 13.51
N HIS A 69 -9.02 -5.76 13.70
CA HIS A 69 -10.00 -6.46 12.88
C HIS A 69 -11.32 -5.70 12.66
N ALA A 70 -11.95 -5.19 13.72
CA ALA A 70 -13.26 -4.54 13.64
C ALA A 70 -13.23 -3.06 13.18
N LYS A 71 -12.07 -2.54 12.75
CA LYS A 71 -11.92 -1.11 12.41
C LYS A 71 -12.25 -0.76 10.96
N GLY A 72 -12.59 -1.75 10.14
CA GLY A 72 -12.92 -1.55 8.72
C GLY A 72 -11.70 -1.22 7.84
N TYR A 73 -10.51 -1.69 8.22
CA TYR A 73 -9.27 -1.43 7.48
C TYR A 73 -9.06 -2.37 6.29
N THR A 74 -9.63 -3.56 6.32
CA THR A 74 -9.44 -4.57 5.28
C THR A 74 -10.76 -5.19 4.84
N HIS A 75 -10.75 -5.80 3.66
CA HIS A 75 -11.80 -6.64 3.13
C HIS A 75 -11.19 -7.93 2.56
N SER A 76 -11.82 -9.06 2.82
CA SER A 76 -11.41 -10.34 2.24
C SER A 76 -12.12 -10.53 0.91
N GLU A 77 -11.36 -10.84 -0.13
CA GLU A 77 -11.90 -11.10 -1.47
C GLU A 77 -11.50 -12.50 -1.92
N THR A 78 -12.47 -13.26 -2.42
CA THR A 78 -12.24 -14.58 -2.99
C THR A 78 -11.91 -14.43 -4.46
N ILE A 79 -10.70 -14.81 -4.86
CA ILE A 79 -10.24 -14.76 -6.25
C ILE A 79 -10.14 -16.18 -6.83
N PRO A 80 -10.59 -16.40 -8.08
CA PRO A 80 -10.36 -17.66 -8.76
C PRO A 80 -8.87 -17.80 -9.10
N ILE A 81 -8.33 -19.00 -8.93
CA ILE A 81 -6.96 -19.36 -9.30
C ILE A 81 -6.97 -20.65 -10.12
N THR A 82 -5.93 -20.82 -10.95
CA THR A 82 -5.68 -22.07 -11.68
C THR A 82 -4.38 -22.67 -11.17
N ARG A 83 -4.45 -23.89 -10.64
CA ARG A 83 -3.28 -24.61 -10.13
C ARG A 83 -2.44 -25.15 -11.30
N LYS A 84 -1.19 -25.56 -11.01
CA LYS A 84 -0.24 -26.07 -12.03
C LYS A 84 -0.77 -27.29 -12.81
N ASN A 85 -1.66 -28.08 -12.21
CA ASN A 85 -2.30 -29.24 -12.82
C ASN A 85 -3.56 -28.89 -13.65
N GLY A 86 -3.84 -27.61 -13.89
CA GLY A 86 -5.01 -27.13 -14.63
C GLY A 86 -6.31 -27.10 -13.82
N MET A 87 -6.32 -27.55 -12.56
CA MET A 87 -7.51 -27.47 -11.72
C MET A 87 -7.85 -26.02 -11.35
N LYS A 88 -9.13 -25.66 -11.52
CA LYS A 88 -9.70 -24.43 -10.99
C LYS A 88 -9.87 -24.55 -9.49
N ASP A 89 -9.53 -23.49 -8.78
CA ASP A 89 -9.64 -23.37 -7.34
C ASP A 89 -9.90 -21.90 -6.97
N VAL A 90 -10.09 -21.61 -5.70
CA VAL A 90 -10.26 -20.24 -5.20
C VAL A 90 -9.25 -19.97 -4.08
N ASN A 91 -8.80 -18.72 -4.00
CA ASN A 91 -7.95 -18.26 -2.92
C ASN A 91 -8.56 -17.00 -2.30
N MET A 92 -8.41 -16.84 -0.99
CA MET A 92 -8.80 -15.60 -0.32
C MET A 92 -7.61 -14.67 -0.19
N ILE A 93 -7.78 -13.43 -0.62
CA ILE A 93 -6.80 -12.36 -0.45
C ILE A 93 -7.37 -11.25 0.41
N THR A 94 -6.49 -10.59 1.15
CA THR A 94 -6.85 -9.41 1.93
C THR A 94 -6.50 -8.17 1.14
N LYS A 95 -7.50 -7.34 0.86
CA LYS A 95 -7.32 -5.99 0.33
C LYS A 95 -7.58 -4.97 1.42
N TRP A 96 -6.97 -3.80 1.27
CA TRP A 96 -7.07 -2.67 2.19
C TRP A 96 -8.11 -1.68 1.68
N THR A 97 -8.92 -1.18 2.61
CA THR A 97 -9.78 -0.02 2.35
C THR A 97 -8.92 1.25 2.35
N GLN A 98 -9.45 2.38 1.86
CA GLN A 98 -8.73 3.65 1.97
C GLN A 98 -8.50 4.06 3.43
N LYS A 99 -9.45 3.75 4.32
CA LYS A 99 -9.30 3.92 5.77
C LYS A 99 -8.12 3.10 6.29
N GLY A 100 -7.97 1.88 5.79
CA GLY A 100 -6.84 1.01 6.11
C GLY A 100 -5.50 1.53 5.55
N ARG A 101 -5.50 2.04 4.32
CA ARG A 101 -4.31 2.67 3.71
C ARG A 101 -3.87 3.91 4.49
N LEU A 102 -4.81 4.77 4.89
CA LEU A 102 -4.52 5.91 5.75
C LEU A 102 -3.94 5.47 7.11
N PHE A 103 -4.51 4.42 7.71
CA PHE A 103 -3.94 3.83 8.92
C PHE A 103 -2.50 3.34 8.72
N ILE A 104 -2.18 2.68 7.60
CA ILE A 104 -0.82 2.27 7.27
C ILE A 104 0.09 3.49 7.15
N TYR A 105 -0.34 4.53 6.43
CA TYR A 105 0.43 5.77 6.29
C TYR A 105 0.78 6.37 7.65
N GLU A 106 -0.22 6.60 8.51
CA GLU A 106 0.00 7.17 9.85
C GLU A 106 0.91 6.29 10.71
N LEU A 107 0.77 4.97 10.59
CA LEU A 107 1.61 4.03 11.32
C LEU A 107 3.06 4.09 10.83
N LEU A 108 3.29 4.05 9.52
CA LEU A 108 4.63 4.07 8.94
C LEU A 108 5.32 5.42 9.17
N LYS A 109 4.60 6.52 9.05
CA LYS A 109 5.09 7.87 9.37
C LYS A 109 5.57 7.97 10.82
N LYS A 110 4.82 7.41 11.78
CA LYS A 110 5.25 7.31 13.19
C LYS A 110 6.49 6.45 13.40
N ASN A 111 6.82 5.59 12.44
CA ASN A 111 8.03 4.77 12.42
C ASN A 111 9.11 5.34 11.47
N ASN A 112 9.01 6.63 11.10
CA ASN A 112 9.94 7.32 10.18
C ASN A 112 10.06 6.68 8.79
N ILE A 113 8.99 6.03 8.32
CA ILE A 113 8.90 5.47 6.97
C ILE A 113 7.89 6.31 6.21
N LEU A 114 8.38 7.13 5.27
CA LEU A 114 7.57 8.02 4.46
C LEU A 114 7.38 7.46 3.04
N PRO A 115 6.25 7.77 2.38
CA PRO A 115 6.10 7.45 0.97
C PRO A 115 7.10 8.26 0.14
N LEU A 116 7.48 7.73 -1.03
CA LEU A 116 8.47 8.32 -1.94
C LEU A 116 8.12 9.74 -2.38
N ILE A 117 6.82 10.06 -2.47
CA ILE A 117 6.35 11.41 -2.82
C ILE A 117 6.62 12.45 -1.71
N GLU A 118 6.80 12.01 -0.47
CA GLU A 118 7.10 12.86 0.69
C GLU A 118 8.57 12.80 1.10
N SER A 119 9.34 11.81 0.64
CA SER A 119 10.78 11.75 0.89
C SER A 119 11.50 12.90 0.17
N GLU A 120 12.46 13.53 0.85
CA GLU A 120 13.24 14.68 0.35
C GLU A 120 14.17 14.35 -0.84
N GLU A 121 14.18 13.10 -1.32
CA GLU A 121 15.07 12.61 -2.37
C GLU A 121 14.46 12.57 -3.79
N PHE A 122 13.42 13.36 -4.08
CA PHE A 122 12.88 13.55 -5.43
C PHE A 122 12.69 15.01 -5.82
#